data_AF-A0A2V8TKE7-F1
#
_entry.id   AF-A0A2V8TKE7-F1
#
_cell.length_a   1.000
_cell.length_b   1.000
_cell.length_c   1.000
_cell.angle_alpha   90.00
_cell.angle_beta   90.00
_cell.angle_gamma   90.00
#
_symmetry.space_group_name_H-M   'P 1'
#
loop_
_entity.id
_entity.type
_entity.pdbx_description
1 polymer ?
#
loop_
_entity_poly.entity_id
_entity_poly.type
_entity_poly.pdbx_seq_one_letter_code
_entity_poly.pdbx_strand_id
1 'polypeptide(L)'
;QFDERQVIRFRPRFVLDATEMGDLLPLAGVPYAVGAEPKSQTAEPDAAAEPNAACVQSFTYPFVLEHDTQPAPPAPRPPDYERIVERQNFSLRANYPTEFGWRGWFQYRMFGDDPPIPNNMSPGPFFSWRRLLASSNFASGVPQDIALINWPHQDYAAESPLDRPPEQLARILQRAKETSEAFLHWLQQGYPELRLRSDFMDTPDGMSKYPYIRESRRIVARGRVTEQDIIADTQPGPRARLFDDSVGIGFYMVDIHPCGANERGRMRMPRPFQIPMSALIPREPVNLLPAGKNIGVTHLTNGAFRLHPVEWNIGEAAGMIASLWIEQGSLPAAAGVQVQLAQSGVPLFWFDDIGPDHPAFASIHLAAIRGTYPPDAIGLHASPSVPVTRAEAAVTLSAFYGNHLDEKAAIDLVLRHGWMATDHRNWFHPDVPFYWTDWREDKLPSPLPPLVSHRTGPVSRSELAERLSSTRH
;
A
#
# COMPACT_ATOMS: atom_id res chain seq x y z
N GLN A 1 -23.22 -25.21 -9.78
CA GLN A 1 -23.50 -24.93 -8.35
C GLN A 1 -24.10 -23.55 -8.10
N PHE A 2 -23.44 -22.41 -8.41
CA PHE A 2 -24.07 -21.08 -8.25
C PHE A 2 -25.20 -20.81 -9.27
N ASP A 3 -25.07 -21.29 -10.52
CA ASP A 3 -26.10 -21.15 -11.56
C ASP A 3 -27.37 -21.97 -11.29
N GLU A 4 -27.28 -22.98 -10.42
CA GLU A 4 -28.40 -23.84 -10.03
C GLU A 4 -29.27 -23.24 -8.91
N ARG A 5 -28.93 -22.03 -8.43
CA ARG A 5 -29.61 -21.34 -7.31
C ARG A 5 -29.73 -22.19 -6.04
N GLN A 6 -28.83 -23.16 -5.85
CA GLN A 6 -28.78 -23.94 -4.63
C GLN A 6 -28.16 -23.12 -3.51
N VAL A 7 -28.87 -23.00 -2.39
CA VAL A 7 -28.38 -22.28 -1.21
C VAL A 7 -27.49 -23.20 -0.40
N ILE A 8 -26.21 -22.84 -0.28
CA ILE A 8 -25.26 -23.53 0.60
C ILE A 8 -25.00 -22.64 1.82
N ARG A 9 -25.02 -23.24 3.02
CA ARG A 9 -24.70 -22.55 4.27
C ARG A 9 -23.34 -22.99 4.79
N PHE A 10 -22.44 -22.03 4.98
CA PHE A 10 -21.14 -22.22 5.63
C PHE A 10 -21.14 -21.57 7.02
N ARG A 11 -20.37 -22.13 7.96
CA ARG A 11 -20.10 -21.54 9.28
C ARG A 11 -18.59 -21.48 9.49
N PRO A 12 -17.92 -20.47 8.92
CA PRO A 12 -16.48 -20.35 9.03
C PRO A 12 -16.07 -19.88 10.44
N ARG A 13 -14.86 -20.24 10.87
CA ARG A 13 -14.27 -19.67 12.10
C ARG A 13 -13.91 -18.20 11.91
N PHE A 14 -13.39 -17.86 10.73
CA PHE A 14 -13.05 -16.50 10.31
C PHE A 14 -13.58 -16.23 8.91
N VAL A 15 -13.99 -14.99 8.68
CA VAL A 15 -14.30 -14.45 7.35
C VAL A 15 -13.30 -13.35 7.05
N LEU A 16 -12.69 -13.41 5.87
CA LEU A 16 -11.78 -12.38 5.38
C LEU A 16 -12.50 -11.62 4.27
N ASP A 17 -12.78 -10.34 4.49
CA ASP A 17 -13.54 -9.50 3.56
C ASP A 17 -12.60 -8.82 2.57
N ALA A 18 -12.45 -9.43 1.39
CA ALA A 18 -11.74 -8.87 0.24
C ALA A 18 -12.69 -8.29 -0.82
N THR A 19 -13.93 -7.94 -0.43
CA THR A 19 -14.87 -7.30 -1.38
C THR A 19 -14.45 -5.85 -1.64
N GLU A 20 -14.64 -5.39 -2.89
CA GLU A 20 -14.24 -4.04 -3.33
C GLU A 20 -14.86 -2.92 -2.51
N MET A 21 -16.10 -3.13 -2.01
CA MET A 21 -16.88 -2.13 -1.28
C MET A 21 -17.02 -2.44 0.22
N GLY A 22 -16.35 -3.48 0.73
CA GLY A 22 -16.46 -3.88 2.14
C GLY A 22 -17.87 -4.36 2.47
N ASP A 23 -18.48 -5.12 1.58
CA ASP A 23 -19.89 -5.51 1.58
C ASP A 23 -20.25 -6.40 2.77
N LEU A 24 -19.29 -7.10 3.36
CA LEU A 24 -19.57 -7.95 4.52
C LEU A 24 -19.73 -7.15 5.81
N LEU A 25 -19.16 -5.94 5.89
CA LEU A 25 -19.27 -5.07 7.07
C LEU A 25 -20.74 -4.73 7.41
N PRO A 26 -21.56 -4.16 6.49
CA PRO A 26 -22.97 -3.91 6.77
C PRO A 26 -23.77 -5.20 6.93
N LEU A 27 -23.46 -6.24 6.17
CA LEU A 27 -24.17 -7.53 6.25
C LEU A 27 -24.00 -8.21 7.62
N ALA A 28 -22.84 -8.04 8.25
CA ALA A 28 -22.53 -8.60 9.57
C ALA A 28 -22.78 -7.60 10.72
N GLY A 29 -23.24 -6.38 10.43
CA GLY A 29 -23.45 -5.34 11.45
C GLY A 29 -22.16 -4.86 12.12
N VAL A 30 -21.02 -4.97 11.44
CA VAL A 30 -19.72 -4.51 11.96
C VAL A 30 -19.61 -3.00 11.79
N PRO A 31 -19.20 -2.23 12.81
CA PRO A 31 -19.03 -0.79 12.66
C PRO A 31 -18.00 -0.42 11.59
N TYR A 32 -18.36 0.51 10.71
CA TYR A 32 -17.51 1.02 9.62
C TYR A 32 -17.71 2.53 9.41
N ALA A 33 -16.76 3.15 8.72
CA ALA A 33 -16.81 4.54 8.26
C ALA A 33 -16.94 4.61 6.72
N VAL A 34 -17.56 5.68 6.24
CA VAL A 34 -17.73 5.99 4.80
C VAL A 34 -17.54 7.49 4.59
N GLY A 35 -16.89 7.85 3.49
CA GLY A 35 -16.66 9.24 3.10
C GLY A 35 -15.68 9.98 4.02
N ALA A 36 -15.61 11.30 3.93
CA ALA A 36 -14.58 12.07 4.62
C ALA A 36 -14.87 12.28 6.12
N GLU A 37 -13.89 11.96 6.97
CA GLU A 37 -13.89 12.30 8.39
C GLU A 37 -13.55 13.79 8.62
N PRO A 38 -14.03 14.40 9.71
CA PRO A 38 -13.69 15.77 10.07
C PRO A 38 -12.34 15.84 10.78
N LYS A 39 -11.69 17.00 10.68
CA LYS A 39 -10.44 17.32 11.36
C LYS A 39 -10.51 17.18 12.88
N SER A 40 -11.68 17.43 13.48
CA SER A 40 -11.92 17.24 14.91
C SER A 40 -11.79 15.77 15.35
N GLN A 41 -11.95 14.81 14.44
CA GLN A 41 -11.87 13.37 14.72
C GLN A 41 -10.49 12.78 14.40
N THR A 42 -9.76 13.31 13.43
CA THR A 42 -8.51 12.70 12.91
C THR A 42 -7.27 13.54 13.18
N ALA A 43 -7.44 14.83 13.50
CA ALA A 43 -6.39 15.84 13.55
C ALA A 43 -5.57 15.98 12.25
N GLU A 44 -6.04 15.40 11.14
CA GLU A 44 -5.35 15.47 9.87
C GLU A 44 -5.32 16.91 9.35
N PRO A 45 -4.17 17.41 8.89
CA PRO A 45 -4.04 18.78 8.44
C PRO A 45 -4.99 19.10 7.29
N ASP A 46 -5.24 18.12 6.41
CA ASP A 46 -6.06 18.30 5.20
C ASP A 46 -7.52 17.89 5.33
N ALA A 47 -7.92 17.34 6.48
CA ALA A 47 -9.33 17.01 6.71
C ALA A 47 -10.20 18.28 6.78
N ALA A 48 -11.42 18.19 6.27
CA ALA A 48 -12.41 19.26 6.35
C ALA A 48 -12.87 19.49 7.80
N ALA A 49 -13.46 20.66 8.09
CA ALA A 49 -13.99 20.94 9.43
C ALA A 49 -15.18 20.02 9.79
N GLU A 50 -16.04 19.76 8.79
CA GLU A 50 -17.25 18.95 8.94
C GLU A 50 -17.10 17.60 8.24
N PRO A 51 -17.74 16.53 8.76
CA PRO A 51 -17.75 15.22 8.11
C PRO A 51 -18.57 15.26 6.81
N ASN A 52 -18.20 14.41 5.85
CA ASN A 52 -18.94 14.27 4.60
C ASN A 52 -19.03 12.81 4.13
N ALA A 53 -20.03 12.09 4.64
CA ALA A 53 -20.28 10.69 4.28
C ALA A 53 -20.64 10.49 2.79
N ALA A 54 -21.12 11.54 2.10
CA ALA A 54 -21.39 11.47 0.67
C ALA A 54 -20.11 11.55 -0.17
N CYS A 55 -18.99 11.97 0.42
CA CYS A 55 -17.72 12.12 -0.29
C CYS A 55 -16.95 10.81 -0.37
N VAL A 56 -17.47 9.88 -1.15
CA VAL A 56 -16.76 8.67 -1.55
C VAL A 56 -16.07 8.95 -2.88
N GLN A 57 -14.80 8.57 -3.01
CA GLN A 57 -14.03 8.77 -4.23
C GLN A 57 -14.71 8.17 -5.46
N SER A 58 -14.52 8.84 -6.60
CA SER A 58 -15.02 8.41 -7.89
C SER A 58 -14.57 7.00 -8.28
N PHE A 59 -15.35 6.34 -9.13
CA PHE A 59 -15.05 5.01 -9.64
C PHE A 59 -15.23 4.95 -11.16
N THR A 60 -14.68 3.93 -11.80
CA THR A 60 -14.55 3.90 -13.26
C THR A 60 -14.95 2.53 -13.78
N TYR A 61 -15.57 2.45 -14.96
CA TYR A 61 -15.65 1.22 -15.74
C TYR A 61 -14.57 1.23 -16.83
N PRO A 62 -13.41 0.58 -16.63
CA PRO A 62 -12.39 0.50 -17.67
C PRO A 62 -12.88 -0.25 -18.91
N PHE A 63 -12.25 0.03 -20.05
CA PHE A 63 -12.44 -0.69 -21.30
C PHE A 63 -11.12 -0.81 -22.06
N VAL A 64 -11.01 -1.77 -22.98
CA VAL A 64 -9.80 -1.95 -23.79
C VAL A 64 -9.97 -1.31 -25.15
N LEU A 65 -8.99 -0.52 -25.55
CA LEU A 65 -8.87 0.01 -26.90
C LEU A 65 -7.73 -0.67 -27.64
N GLU A 66 -7.94 -0.90 -28.93
CA GLU A 66 -6.92 -1.21 -29.92
C GLU A 66 -6.59 0.05 -30.73
N HIS A 67 -5.30 0.25 -31.00
CA HIS A 67 -4.84 1.24 -31.96
C HIS A 67 -4.69 0.56 -33.33
N ASP A 68 -5.64 0.84 -34.23
CA ASP A 68 -5.58 0.38 -35.61
C ASP A 68 -4.92 1.44 -36.52
N THR A 69 -4.59 1.06 -37.74
CA THR A 69 -4.10 1.96 -38.79
C THR A 69 -5.23 2.60 -39.59
N GLN A 70 -6.46 2.06 -39.50
CA GLN A 70 -7.61 2.52 -40.28
C GLN A 70 -8.72 3.10 -39.40
N PRO A 71 -9.20 4.31 -39.71
CA PRO A 71 -10.38 4.90 -39.06
C PRO A 71 -11.61 3.98 -39.11
N ALA A 72 -12.42 4.02 -38.06
CA ALA A 72 -13.72 3.37 -37.99
C ALA A 72 -14.79 4.36 -37.47
N PRO A 73 -16.09 4.11 -37.74
CA PRO A 73 -17.15 4.88 -37.09
C PRO A 73 -17.05 4.77 -35.56
N PRO A 74 -17.31 5.87 -34.82
CA PRO A 74 -17.30 5.83 -33.37
C PRO A 74 -18.41 4.92 -32.84
N ALA A 75 -18.23 4.46 -31.60
CA ALA A 75 -19.25 3.74 -30.84
C ALA A 75 -20.56 4.53 -30.78
N PRO A 76 -21.72 3.88 -30.57
CA PRO A 76 -22.98 4.58 -30.45
C PRO A 76 -22.92 5.68 -29.40
N ARG A 77 -23.49 6.84 -29.74
CA ARG A 77 -23.58 7.97 -28.83
C ARG A 77 -24.59 7.65 -27.72
N PRO A 78 -24.24 7.73 -26.42
CA PRO A 78 -25.16 7.42 -25.33
C PRO A 78 -26.27 8.49 -25.18
N PRO A 79 -27.45 8.14 -24.64
CA PRO A 79 -28.61 9.03 -24.57
C PRO A 79 -28.38 10.40 -23.90
N ASP A 80 -27.56 10.44 -22.84
CA ASP A 80 -27.27 11.66 -22.05
C ASP A 80 -25.90 12.28 -22.39
N TYR A 81 -25.35 12.01 -23.58
CA TYR A 81 -23.98 12.37 -23.94
C TYR A 81 -23.62 13.84 -23.65
N GLU A 82 -24.44 14.80 -24.10
CA GLU A 82 -24.19 16.23 -23.92
C GLU A 82 -23.99 16.60 -22.44
N ARG A 83 -24.89 16.10 -21.59
CA ARG A 83 -24.85 16.36 -20.15
C ARG A 83 -23.66 15.68 -19.48
N ILE A 84 -23.27 14.50 -19.96
CA ILE A 84 -22.07 13.81 -19.47
C ILE A 84 -20.82 14.59 -19.84
N VAL A 85 -20.69 15.02 -21.10
CA VAL A 85 -19.54 15.82 -21.58
C VAL A 85 -19.43 17.14 -20.81
N GLU A 86 -20.54 17.84 -20.61
CA GLU A 86 -20.56 19.09 -19.83
C GLU A 86 -20.10 18.86 -18.39
N ARG A 87 -20.60 17.79 -17.74
CA ARG A 87 -20.24 17.46 -16.36
C ARG A 87 -18.79 17.00 -16.21
N GLN A 88 -18.34 16.09 -17.09
CA GLN A 88 -17.03 15.46 -16.99
C GLN A 88 -15.91 16.33 -17.56
N ASN A 89 -16.26 17.27 -18.44
CA ASN A 89 -15.32 18.14 -19.13
C ASN A 89 -14.16 17.31 -19.72
N PHE A 90 -14.51 16.33 -20.57
CA PHE A 90 -13.55 15.35 -21.09
C PHE A 90 -12.32 16.03 -21.68
N SER A 91 -11.16 15.59 -21.22
CA SER A 91 -9.87 16.14 -21.63
C SER A 91 -8.77 15.11 -21.42
N LEU A 92 -7.74 15.18 -22.25
CA LEU A 92 -6.46 14.51 -22.01
C LEU A 92 -5.48 15.41 -21.25
N ARG A 93 -5.98 16.50 -20.64
CA ARG A 93 -5.19 17.41 -19.83
C ARG A 93 -5.34 17.04 -18.35
N ALA A 94 -4.24 16.92 -17.62
CA ALA A 94 -4.24 16.66 -16.18
C ALA A 94 -3.49 17.77 -15.44
N ASN A 95 -3.85 18.04 -14.19
CA ASN A 95 -3.16 19.01 -13.35
C ASN A 95 -2.33 18.31 -12.28
N TYR A 96 -1.03 18.60 -12.24
CA TYR A 96 -0.09 18.08 -11.27
C TYR A 96 0.28 19.19 -10.25
N PRO A 97 0.30 18.91 -8.94
CA PRO A 97 0.68 19.87 -7.90
C PRO A 97 2.07 20.48 -8.14
N THR A 98 2.12 21.76 -8.49
CA THR A 98 3.39 22.48 -8.71
C THR A 98 4.15 22.75 -7.42
N GLU A 99 3.44 22.80 -6.29
CA GLU A 99 3.98 23.00 -4.94
C GLU A 99 4.97 21.91 -4.51
N PHE A 100 4.86 20.70 -5.08
CA PHE A 100 5.81 19.61 -4.87
C PHE A 100 6.89 19.52 -5.97
N GLY A 101 7.04 20.58 -6.78
CA GLY A 101 8.01 20.67 -7.86
C GLY A 101 7.59 19.95 -9.15
N TRP A 102 6.29 19.66 -9.32
CA TRP A 102 5.80 18.92 -10.50
C TRP A 102 5.40 19.89 -11.62
N ARG A 103 4.62 19.42 -12.59
CA ARG A 103 4.48 20.06 -13.91
C ARG A 103 3.26 20.97 -14.09
N GLY A 104 2.38 21.10 -13.10
CA GLY A 104 1.14 21.86 -13.28
C GLY A 104 0.22 21.21 -14.31
N TRP A 105 -0.51 22.04 -15.05
CA TRP A 105 -1.33 21.59 -16.15
C TRP A 105 -0.49 21.01 -17.29
N PHE A 106 -0.72 19.75 -17.63
CA PHE A 106 -0.06 19.05 -18.71
C PHE A 106 -1.07 18.46 -19.70
N GLN A 107 -0.81 18.62 -20.99
CA GLN A 107 -1.59 18.02 -22.08
C GLN A 107 -0.95 16.72 -22.56
N TYR A 108 -1.62 15.59 -22.34
CA TYR A 108 -1.15 14.31 -22.87
C TYR A 108 -1.26 14.28 -24.39
N ARG A 109 -0.22 13.74 -25.03
CA ARG A 109 -0.29 13.28 -26.43
C ARG A 109 -1.07 11.97 -26.46
N MET A 110 -1.69 11.62 -27.58
CA MET A 110 -2.36 10.32 -27.67
C MET A 110 -1.35 9.16 -27.76
N PHE A 111 -0.40 9.23 -28.69
CA PHE A 111 0.54 8.15 -29.00
C PHE A 111 2.01 8.55 -28.84
N GLY A 112 2.87 7.54 -28.72
CA GLY A 112 4.34 7.63 -28.60
C GLY A 112 4.90 6.49 -27.75
N ASP A 113 6.21 6.28 -27.79
CA ASP A 113 6.87 5.19 -27.05
C ASP A 113 7.88 5.73 -26.03
N ASP A 114 7.55 6.87 -25.41
CA ASP A 114 8.37 7.43 -24.34
C ASP A 114 8.53 6.36 -23.23
N PRO A 115 9.74 6.12 -22.72
CA PRO A 115 9.94 5.13 -21.67
C PRO A 115 9.10 5.51 -20.44
N PRO A 116 8.47 4.53 -19.76
CA PRO A 116 7.76 4.82 -18.53
C PRO A 116 8.76 5.38 -17.51
N ILE A 117 8.56 6.62 -17.05
CA ILE A 117 9.33 7.14 -15.92
C ILE A 117 8.73 6.51 -14.65
N PRO A 118 9.56 6.03 -13.71
CA PRO A 118 9.07 5.51 -12.44
C PRO A 118 8.09 6.48 -11.74
N ASN A 119 7.11 5.90 -11.02
CA ASN A 119 6.17 6.57 -10.10
C ASN A 119 4.94 7.29 -10.67
N ASN A 120 4.38 6.91 -11.84
CA ASN A 120 3.14 7.51 -12.36
C ASN A 120 3.20 9.05 -12.57
N MET A 121 4.41 9.63 -12.51
CA MET A 121 4.64 11.07 -12.60
C MET A 121 5.22 11.49 -13.96
N SER A 122 5.14 10.64 -14.99
CA SER A 122 5.49 11.05 -16.35
C SER A 122 4.26 11.42 -17.14
N PRO A 123 4.17 12.68 -17.55
CA PRO A 123 3.30 13.02 -18.65
C PRO A 123 3.93 12.54 -19.96
N GLY A 124 3.44 11.40 -20.41
CA GLY A 124 3.80 10.78 -21.67
C GLY A 124 2.58 10.69 -22.61
N PRO A 125 2.58 9.73 -23.53
CA PRO A 125 1.43 9.43 -24.36
C PRO A 125 0.35 8.69 -23.57
N PHE A 126 -0.91 9.12 -23.73
CA PHE A 126 -2.08 8.58 -23.06
C PHE A 126 -2.28 7.09 -23.34
N PHE A 127 -2.23 6.67 -24.61
CA PHE A 127 -2.46 5.29 -25.01
C PHE A 127 -1.38 4.36 -24.45
N SER A 128 -0.13 4.80 -24.49
CA SER A 128 1.03 3.99 -24.11
C SER A 128 1.19 3.80 -22.61
N TRP A 129 0.67 4.74 -21.80
CA TRP A 129 0.74 4.66 -20.34
C TRP A 129 0.19 3.33 -19.84
N ARG A 130 -1.01 2.94 -20.28
CA ARG A 130 -1.67 1.70 -19.84
C ARG A 130 -1.72 0.65 -20.95
N ARG A 131 -0.68 0.61 -21.78
CA ARG A 131 -0.55 -0.39 -22.83
C ARG A 131 -0.45 -1.79 -22.20
N LEU A 132 -1.39 -2.66 -22.56
CA LEU A 132 -1.40 -4.06 -22.14
C LEU A 132 -0.50 -4.90 -23.05
N LEU A 133 -0.42 -4.52 -24.33
CA LEU A 133 0.32 -5.24 -25.34
C LEU A 133 0.93 -4.25 -26.35
N ALA A 134 2.24 -4.36 -26.56
CA ALA A 134 2.96 -3.73 -27.65
C ALA A 134 3.29 -4.77 -28.72
N SER A 135 2.73 -4.61 -29.92
CA SER A 135 2.90 -5.54 -31.05
C SER A 135 4.37 -5.73 -31.42
N SER A 136 5.20 -4.70 -31.26
CA SER A 136 6.65 -4.72 -31.49
C SER A 136 7.40 -5.75 -30.64
N ASN A 137 6.82 -6.21 -29.52
CA ASN A 137 7.42 -7.24 -28.66
C ASN A 137 7.16 -8.67 -29.17
N PHE A 138 6.40 -8.84 -30.26
CA PHE A 138 6.00 -10.14 -30.78
C PHE A 138 6.49 -10.34 -32.22
N ALA A 139 7.06 -11.51 -32.51
CA ALA A 139 7.54 -11.84 -33.85
C ALA A 139 6.42 -12.15 -34.85
N SER A 140 5.26 -12.60 -34.38
CA SER A 140 4.07 -12.86 -35.20
C SER A 140 2.83 -13.03 -34.30
N GLY A 141 1.63 -12.99 -34.89
CA GLY A 141 0.38 -13.38 -34.22
C GLY A 141 -0.33 -12.27 -33.42
N VAL A 142 0.30 -11.11 -33.25
CA VAL A 142 -0.36 -9.94 -32.66
C VAL A 142 -0.20 -8.73 -33.57
N PRO A 143 -1.28 -8.32 -34.27
CA PRO A 143 -1.16 -7.29 -35.30
C PRO A 143 -1.13 -5.87 -34.75
N GLN A 144 -1.73 -5.62 -33.58
CA GLN A 144 -1.99 -4.26 -33.08
C GLN A 144 -1.70 -4.12 -31.59
N ASP A 145 -1.40 -2.88 -31.18
CA ASP A 145 -1.23 -2.49 -29.79
C ASP A 145 -2.59 -2.32 -29.12
N ILE A 146 -2.70 -2.73 -27.86
CA ILE A 146 -3.91 -2.54 -27.05
C ILE A 146 -3.59 -1.90 -25.70
N ALA A 147 -4.52 -1.08 -25.21
CA ALA A 147 -4.39 -0.36 -23.95
C ALA A 147 -5.68 -0.44 -23.12
N LEU A 148 -5.50 -0.54 -21.80
CA LEU A 148 -6.61 -0.46 -20.85
C LEU A 148 -6.88 1.00 -20.48
N ILE A 149 -8.05 1.50 -20.83
CA ILE A 149 -8.43 2.89 -20.57
C ILE A 149 -9.03 3.04 -19.18
N ASN A 150 -8.38 3.84 -18.36
CA ASN A 150 -8.85 4.30 -17.06
C ASN A 150 -8.18 5.64 -16.77
N TRP A 151 -8.99 6.70 -16.80
CA TRP A 151 -8.53 8.09 -16.82
C TRP A 151 -9.36 8.95 -15.87
N PRO A 152 -8.78 9.95 -15.16
CA PRO A 152 -9.55 10.76 -14.19
C PRO A 152 -10.79 11.45 -14.77
N HIS A 153 -10.73 11.95 -16.02
CA HIS A 153 -11.90 12.56 -16.67
C HIS A 153 -12.97 11.54 -17.13
N GLN A 154 -12.70 10.24 -17.03
CA GLN A 154 -13.66 9.16 -17.25
C GLN A 154 -14.38 8.78 -15.94
N ASP A 155 -13.88 9.21 -14.79
CA ASP A 155 -14.39 8.75 -13.51
C ASP A 155 -15.82 9.22 -13.24
N TYR A 156 -16.64 8.32 -12.71
CA TYR A 156 -17.98 8.67 -12.23
C TYR A 156 -17.91 9.14 -10.79
N ALA A 157 -18.07 10.46 -10.59
CA ALA A 157 -18.04 11.09 -9.27
C ALA A 157 -19.43 11.54 -8.77
N ALA A 158 -20.47 11.54 -9.63
CA ALA A 158 -21.73 12.23 -9.33
C ALA A 158 -22.53 11.58 -8.18
N GLU A 159 -22.45 10.26 -8.01
CA GLU A 159 -23.16 9.53 -6.96
C GLU A 159 -22.26 8.42 -6.40
N SER A 160 -22.25 8.26 -5.07
CA SER A 160 -21.54 7.14 -4.41
C SER A 160 -22.31 5.83 -4.55
N PRO A 161 -21.62 4.70 -4.86
CA PRO A 161 -22.23 3.37 -4.88
C PRO A 161 -22.40 2.77 -3.48
N LEU A 162 -21.77 3.34 -2.46
CA LEU A 162 -21.84 2.83 -1.09
C LEU A 162 -23.16 3.21 -0.41
N ASP A 163 -23.66 2.29 0.42
CA ASP A 163 -24.85 2.45 1.26
C ASP A 163 -26.10 2.88 0.48
N ARG A 164 -26.35 2.15 -0.62
CA ARG A 164 -27.51 2.33 -1.51
C ARG A 164 -28.41 1.09 -1.52
N PRO A 165 -29.74 1.26 -1.59
CA PRO A 165 -30.64 0.17 -1.95
C PRO A 165 -30.24 -0.46 -3.30
N PRO A 166 -30.48 -1.78 -3.50
CA PRO A 166 -30.04 -2.49 -4.72
C PRO A 166 -30.47 -1.83 -6.03
N GLU A 167 -31.70 -1.34 -6.13
CA GLU A 167 -32.20 -0.65 -7.32
C GLU A 167 -31.44 0.66 -7.59
N GLN A 168 -31.15 1.43 -6.53
CA GLN A 168 -30.39 2.67 -6.65
C GLN A 168 -28.93 2.39 -7.02
N LEU A 169 -28.32 1.36 -6.44
CA LEU A 169 -26.98 0.90 -6.81
C LEU A 169 -26.91 0.51 -8.29
N ALA A 170 -27.85 -0.31 -8.76
CA ALA A 170 -27.89 -0.73 -10.17
C ALA A 170 -27.98 0.48 -11.12
N ARG A 171 -28.84 1.46 -10.81
CA ARG A 171 -28.93 2.71 -11.57
C ARG A 171 -27.62 3.51 -11.56
N ILE A 172 -26.95 3.61 -10.40
CA ILE A 172 -25.67 4.33 -10.27
C ILE A 172 -24.59 3.66 -11.10
N LEU A 173 -24.49 2.33 -11.05
CA LEU A 173 -23.54 1.56 -11.85
C LEU A 173 -23.80 1.71 -13.35
N GLN A 174 -25.07 1.71 -13.77
CA GLN A 174 -25.43 1.94 -15.18
C GLN A 174 -25.01 3.34 -15.65
N ARG A 175 -25.24 4.38 -14.86
CA ARG A 175 -24.81 5.76 -15.18
C ARG A 175 -23.29 5.90 -15.24
N ALA A 176 -22.57 5.17 -14.39
CA ALA A 176 -21.11 5.13 -14.45
C ALA A 176 -20.61 4.45 -15.73
N LYS A 177 -21.30 3.40 -16.17
CA LYS A 177 -21.00 2.75 -17.46
C LYS A 177 -21.29 3.66 -18.66
N GLU A 178 -22.44 4.33 -18.68
CA GLU A 178 -22.78 5.35 -19.69
C GLU A 178 -21.75 6.49 -19.74
N THR A 179 -21.12 6.82 -18.61
CA THR A 179 -20.03 7.80 -18.55
C THR A 179 -18.78 7.29 -19.28
N SER A 180 -18.40 6.01 -19.10
CA SER A 180 -17.30 5.39 -19.86
C SER A 180 -17.62 5.28 -21.35
N GLU A 181 -18.85 4.93 -21.72
CA GLU A 181 -19.31 4.90 -23.12
C GLU A 181 -19.23 6.29 -23.78
N ALA A 182 -19.64 7.34 -23.04
CA ALA A 182 -19.51 8.71 -23.51
C ALA A 182 -18.04 9.10 -23.71
N PHE A 183 -17.15 8.69 -22.79
CA PHE A 183 -15.72 8.95 -22.91
C PHE A 183 -15.11 8.22 -24.12
N LEU A 184 -15.48 6.97 -24.36
CA LEU A 184 -15.12 6.21 -25.56
C LEU A 184 -15.55 6.92 -26.83
N HIS A 185 -16.83 7.30 -26.93
CA HIS A 185 -17.37 8.01 -28.09
C HIS A 185 -16.62 9.32 -28.33
N TRP A 186 -16.37 10.10 -27.27
CA TRP A 186 -15.61 11.33 -27.33
C TRP A 186 -14.16 11.13 -27.82
N LEU A 187 -13.47 10.10 -27.32
CA LEU A 187 -12.12 9.74 -27.77
C LEU A 187 -12.09 9.43 -29.27
N GLN A 188 -13.04 8.62 -29.75
CA GLN A 188 -13.10 8.22 -31.16
C GLN A 188 -13.46 9.36 -32.12
N GLN A 189 -14.08 10.44 -31.64
CA GLN A 189 -14.25 11.66 -32.44
C GLN A 189 -12.92 12.36 -32.72
N GLY A 190 -11.97 12.30 -31.78
CA GLY A 190 -10.62 12.86 -31.96
C GLY A 190 -9.61 11.88 -32.56
N TYR A 191 -9.83 10.57 -32.38
CA TYR A 191 -8.93 9.48 -32.73
C TYR A 191 -9.73 8.31 -33.32
N PRO A 192 -10.26 8.44 -34.55
CA PRO A 192 -11.17 7.46 -35.16
C PRO A 192 -10.52 6.09 -35.44
N GLU A 193 -9.20 6.00 -35.38
CA GLU A 193 -8.42 4.77 -35.47
C GLU A 193 -8.47 3.90 -34.20
N LEU A 194 -9.00 4.43 -33.09
CA LEU A 194 -9.18 3.67 -31.85
C LEU A 194 -10.43 2.79 -31.92
N ARG A 195 -10.28 1.50 -31.62
CA ARG A 195 -11.36 0.51 -31.68
C ARG A 195 -11.60 -0.13 -30.32
N LEU A 196 -12.86 -0.23 -29.91
CA LEU A 196 -13.23 -0.97 -28.71
C LEU A 196 -12.98 -2.46 -28.92
N ARG A 197 -12.24 -3.09 -28.01
CA ARG A 197 -12.05 -4.55 -27.95
C ARG A 197 -13.05 -5.18 -26.99
N SER A 198 -14.28 -5.38 -27.48
CA SER A 198 -15.37 -5.94 -26.67
C SER A 198 -15.12 -7.38 -26.23
N ASP A 199 -14.24 -8.11 -26.92
CA ASP A 199 -13.85 -9.48 -26.64
C ASP A 199 -12.91 -9.63 -25.42
N PHE A 200 -12.31 -8.53 -24.94
CA PHE A 200 -11.37 -8.58 -23.81
C PHE A 200 -12.03 -8.58 -22.43
N MET A 201 -13.19 -7.93 -22.30
CA MET A 201 -13.87 -7.79 -21.00
C MET A 201 -14.90 -8.88 -20.73
N ASP A 202 -15.26 -9.68 -21.74
CA ASP A 202 -16.31 -10.71 -21.65
C ASP A 202 -17.62 -10.12 -21.13
N THR A 203 -18.01 -8.99 -21.74
CA THR A 203 -19.26 -8.25 -21.50
C THR A 203 -19.85 -7.81 -22.85
N PRO A 204 -21.19 -7.76 -23.00
CA PRO A 204 -21.82 -7.35 -24.27
C PRO A 204 -21.48 -5.92 -24.72
N ASP A 205 -21.17 -5.04 -23.77
CA ASP A 205 -20.85 -3.62 -23.99
C ASP A 205 -19.34 -3.33 -24.06
N GLY A 206 -18.49 -4.34 -23.86
CA GLY A 206 -17.03 -4.20 -23.86
C GLY A 206 -16.45 -3.43 -22.67
N MET A 207 -17.27 -3.06 -21.70
CA MET A 207 -16.85 -2.42 -20.45
C MET A 207 -16.47 -3.50 -19.43
N SER A 208 -15.65 -3.18 -18.43
CA SER A 208 -15.26 -4.15 -17.40
C SER A 208 -16.48 -4.76 -16.67
N LYS A 209 -16.35 -6.02 -16.23
CA LYS A 209 -17.42 -6.72 -15.50
C LYS A 209 -17.82 -6.01 -14.21
N TYR A 210 -16.84 -5.44 -13.53
CA TYR A 210 -16.97 -4.65 -12.32
C TYR A 210 -16.23 -3.32 -12.47
N PRO A 211 -16.71 -2.25 -11.83
CA PRO A 211 -15.98 -1.00 -11.83
C PRO A 211 -14.70 -1.11 -10.99
N TYR A 212 -13.71 -0.29 -11.30
CA TYR A 212 -12.60 -0.02 -10.42
C TYR A 212 -13.07 0.91 -9.28
N ILE A 213 -13.22 0.37 -8.08
CA ILE A 213 -13.63 1.09 -6.87
C ILE A 213 -12.38 1.62 -6.15
N ARG A 214 -12.34 2.94 -5.90
CA ARG A 214 -11.22 3.57 -5.19
C ARG A 214 -11.38 3.55 -3.68
N GLU A 215 -12.61 3.63 -3.19
CA GLU A 215 -12.89 3.76 -1.77
C GLU A 215 -13.96 2.77 -1.33
N SER A 216 -13.63 2.04 -0.28
CA SER A 216 -14.47 1.05 0.36
C SER A 216 -15.04 1.58 1.66
N ARG A 217 -16.00 0.87 2.23
CA ARG A 217 -16.33 0.98 3.65
C ARG A 217 -15.09 0.61 4.46
N ARG A 218 -14.71 1.45 5.42
CA ARG A 218 -13.50 1.26 6.23
C ARG A 218 -13.88 0.76 7.61
N ILE A 219 -13.40 -0.42 7.99
CA ILE A 219 -13.74 -1.02 9.27
C ILE A 219 -13.28 -0.16 10.45
N VAL A 220 -14.08 -0.07 11.51
CA VAL A 220 -13.65 0.56 12.77
C VAL A 220 -12.73 -0.43 13.52
N ALA A 221 -11.45 -0.34 13.21
CA ALA A 221 -10.41 -1.18 13.80
C ALA A 221 -9.91 -0.64 15.16
N ARG A 222 -9.04 -1.43 15.81
CA ARG A 222 -8.35 -1.04 17.05
C ARG A 222 -7.39 0.12 16.82
N GLY A 223 -6.67 0.08 15.70
CA GLY A 223 -5.84 1.15 15.18
C GLY A 223 -6.46 1.83 13.97
N ARG A 224 -6.01 3.06 13.68
CA ARG A 224 -6.38 3.78 12.46
C ARG A 224 -5.17 4.55 11.95
N VAL A 225 -4.79 4.34 10.69
CA VAL A 225 -3.72 5.12 10.06
C VAL A 225 -4.29 6.44 9.53
N THR A 226 -3.63 7.54 9.86
CA THR A 226 -3.99 8.92 9.51
C THR A 226 -2.95 9.56 8.61
N GLU A 227 -3.28 10.67 7.97
CA GLU A 227 -2.43 11.33 6.97
C GLU A 227 -1.03 11.66 7.53
N GLN A 228 -0.96 12.22 8.74
CA GLN A 228 0.30 12.57 9.42
C GLN A 228 1.18 11.37 9.74
N ASP A 229 0.65 10.14 9.73
CA ASP A 229 1.48 8.94 9.94
C ASP A 229 2.33 8.65 8.70
N ILE A 230 1.93 9.10 7.50
CA ILE A 230 2.56 8.71 6.23
C ILE A 230 3.10 9.88 5.38
N ILE A 231 2.50 11.07 5.43
CA ILE A 231 2.90 12.18 4.53
C ILE A 231 4.33 12.66 4.81
N ALA A 232 5.09 12.97 3.77
CA ALA A 232 6.48 13.38 3.87
C ALA A 232 6.68 14.61 4.76
N ASP A 233 5.72 15.53 4.77
CA ASP A 233 5.79 16.82 5.47
C ASP A 233 5.81 16.67 7.00
N THR A 234 5.34 15.53 7.53
CA THR A 234 5.34 15.24 8.96
C THR A 234 6.45 14.27 9.37
N GLN A 235 7.25 13.77 8.42
CA GLN A 235 8.31 12.80 8.72
C GLN A 235 9.69 13.46 8.77
N PRO A 236 10.49 13.23 9.83
CA PRO A 236 11.83 13.79 9.94
C PRO A 236 12.86 13.11 9.03
N GLY A 237 12.55 11.95 8.47
CA GLY A 237 13.50 11.10 7.76
C GLY A 237 12.94 10.46 6.48
N PRO A 238 13.61 9.43 5.95
CA PRO A 238 13.28 8.84 4.66
C PRO A 238 12.03 7.94 4.70
N ARG A 239 11.52 7.59 5.88
CA ARG A 239 10.38 6.68 6.09
C ARG A 239 9.21 7.35 6.81
N ALA A 240 8.05 6.73 6.71
CA ALA A 240 6.86 7.09 7.49
C ALA A 240 7.02 6.70 8.96
N ARG A 241 6.01 7.01 9.78
CA ARG A 241 5.94 6.59 11.18
C ARG A 241 6.24 5.09 11.32
N LEU A 242 7.05 4.73 12.31
CA LEU A 242 7.31 3.34 12.66
C LEU A 242 6.11 2.74 13.39
N PHE A 243 5.62 1.61 12.88
CA PHE A 243 4.64 0.77 13.54
C PHE A 243 5.34 -0.52 13.98
N ASP A 244 5.43 -0.72 15.29
CA ASP A 244 6.04 -1.90 15.92
C ASP A 244 5.21 -3.18 15.66
N ASP A 245 3.93 -3.01 15.38
CA ASP A 245 2.98 -4.05 14.95
C ASP A 245 2.82 -4.17 13.42
N SER A 246 3.78 -3.66 12.63
CA SER A 246 3.73 -3.75 11.17
C SER A 246 3.62 -5.20 10.69
N VAL A 247 2.68 -5.45 9.77
CA VAL A 247 2.46 -6.73 9.08
C VAL A 247 2.64 -6.59 7.56
N GLY A 248 3.18 -5.46 7.12
CA GLY A 248 3.29 -5.16 5.70
C GLY A 248 3.81 -3.76 5.42
N ILE A 249 4.02 -3.45 4.15
CA ILE A 249 4.48 -2.13 3.69
C ILE A 249 3.70 -1.66 2.46
N GLY A 250 3.76 -0.36 2.21
CA GLY A 250 3.22 0.26 1.01
C GLY A 250 3.94 1.56 0.67
N PHE A 251 3.87 1.93 -0.60
CA PHE A 251 4.33 3.24 -1.06
C PHE A 251 3.53 3.67 -2.28
N TYR A 252 2.57 4.54 -2.04
CA TYR A 252 1.80 5.20 -3.08
C TYR A 252 1.30 6.54 -2.55
N MET A 253 1.23 7.54 -3.41
CA MET A 253 0.67 8.86 -3.11
C MET A 253 -0.68 8.77 -2.40
N VAL A 254 -0.93 9.67 -1.46
CA VAL A 254 -2.29 9.95 -1.01
C VAL A 254 -2.98 10.61 -2.19
N ASP A 255 -3.70 9.83 -3.01
CA ASP A 255 -4.35 10.26 -4.24
C ASP A 255 -5.88 10.20 -4.09
N ILE A 256 -6.45 11.34 -3.71
CA ILE A 256 -7.88 11.54 -3.49
C ILE A 256 -8.50 12.10 -4.76
N HIS A 257 -9.46 11.35 -5.30
CA HIS A 257 -10.22 11.76 -6.48
C HIS A 257 -11.46 12.58 -6.09
N PRO A 258 -11.97 13.43 -6.99
CA PRO A 258 -13.18 14.20 -6.73
C PRO A 258 -14.36 13.29 -6.32
N CYS A 259 -15.23 13.83 -5.48
CA CYS A 259 -16.51 13.24 -5.12
C CYS A 259 -17.63 14.22 -5.46
N GLY A 260 -18.86 13.73 -5.63
CA GLY A 260 -20.04 14.55 -5.96
C GLY A 260 -20.49 15.52 -4.85
N ALA A 261 -19.70 15.69 -3.79
CA ALA A 261 -20.01 16.46 -2.60
C ALA A 261 -18.98 17.59 -2.34
N ASN A 262 -18.55 18.27 -3.41
CA ASN A 262 -17.67 19.46 -3.40
C ASN A 262 -16.21 19.26 -2.96
N GLU A 263 -15.69 18.02 -2.96
CA GLU A 263 -14.24 17.77 -2.84
C GLU A 263 -13.58 17.81 -4.21
N ARG A 264 -12.48 18.55 -4.35
CA ARG A 264 -11.79 18.76 -5.63
C ARG A 264 -10.70 17.73 -5.92
N GLY A 265 -10.55 16.77 -5.02
CA GLY A 265 -9.44 15.84 -5.03
C GLY A 265 -8.18 16.49 -4.48
N ARG A 266 -7.25 15.66 -4.01
CA ARG A 266 -6.02 16.10 -3.35
C ARG A 266 -4.93 15.06 -3.50
N MET A 267 -3.70 15.55 -3.62
CA MET A 267 -2.53 14.68 -3.67
C MET A 267 -1.47 15.09 -2.66
N ARG A 268 -0.96 14.14 -1.87
CA ARG A 268 0.21 14.31 -1.00
C ARG A 268 1.19 13.17 -1.20
N MET A 269 2.49 13.49 -1.14
CA MET A 269 3.54 12.48 -1.18
C MET A 269 3.78 11.90 0.20
N PRO A 270 3.66 10.58 0.39
CA PRO A 270 4.09 9.95 1.60
C PRO A 270 5.58 9.63 1.56
N ARG A 271 6.11 9.26 2.72
CA ARG A 271 7.27 8.38 2.80
C ARG A 271 6.80 6.92 2.69
N PRO A 272 7.68 5.97 2.32
CA PRO A 272 7.34 4.57 2.40
C PRO A 272 6.82 4.19 3.79
N PHE A 273 5.67 3.52 3.83
CA PHE A 273 4.86 3.32 5.03
C PHE A 273 4.63 1.84 5.35
N GLN A 274 4.10 1.61 6.54
CA GLN A 274 3.80 0.28 7.08
C GLN A 274 2.29 0.08 7.23
N ILE A 275 1.90 -1.19 7.23
CA ILE A 275 0.52 -1.64 7.47
C ILE A 275 0.49 -2.18 8.91
N PRO A 276 -0.02 -1.43 9.90
CA PRO A 276 -0.07 -1.91 11.27
C PRO A 276 -1.13 -2.99 11.45
N MET A 277 -0.80 -4.06 12.17
CA MET A 277 -1.74 -5.13 12.50
C MET A 277 -3.00 -4.58 13.17
N SER A 278 -2.86 -3.57 14.04
CA SER A 278 -3.98 -2.92 14.71
C SER A 278 -5.02 -2.31 13.76
N ALA A 279 -4.67 -1.93 12.53
CA ALA A 279 -5.63 -1.48 11.50
C ALA A 279 -6.41 -2.63 10.83
N LEU A 280 -5.95 -3.87 10.99
CA LEU A 280 -6.64 -5.08 10.52
C LEU A 280 -7.50 -5.71 11.61
N ILE A 281 -7.30 -5.39 12.90
CA ILE A 281 -8.07 -6.00 13.99
C ILE A 281 -9.32 -5.15 14.29
N PRO A 282 -10.54 -5.65 14.03
CA PRO A 282 -11.77 -4.96 14.43
C PRO A 282 -11.88 -4.82 15.96
N ARG A 283 -12.67 -3.85 16.41
CA ARG A 283 -13.06 -3.78 17.83
C ARG A 283 -13.98 -4.94 18.19
N GLU A 284 -15.10 -5.07 17.49
CA GLU A 284 -16.05 -6.19 17.56
C GLU A 284 -16.84 -6.28 16.23
N PRO A 285 -17.28 -7.47 15.78
CA PRO A 285 -16.82 -8.81 16.19
C PRO A 285 -15.41 -9.10 15.67
N VAL A 286 -14.69 -10.03 16.32
CA VAL A 286 -13.27 -10.30 16.02
C VAL A 286 -13.01 -11.31 14.91
N ASN A 287 -14.03 -12.00 14.41
CA ASN A 287 -13.91 -13.06 13.41
C ASN A 287 -14.23 -12.63 11.97
N LEU A 288 -14.35 -11.32 11.73
CA LEU A 288 -14.41 -10.73 10.40
C LEU A 288 -13.22 -9.78 10.24
N LEU A 289 -12.24 -10.13 9.41
CA LEU A 289 -11.07 -9.28 9.16
C LEU A 289 -11.17 -8.61 7.79
N PRO A 290 -10.75 -7.34 7.66
CA PRO A 290 -10.55 -6.72 6.35
C PRO A 290 -9.40 -7.41 5.62
N ALA A 291 -9.55 -7.65 4.33
CA ALA A 291 -8.56 -8.30 3.47
C ALA A 291 -8.31 -7.52 2.15
N GLY A 292 -8.53 -6.20 2.18
CA GLY A 292 -8.25 -5.28 1.09
C GLY A 292 -8.25 -3.84 1.60
N LYS A 293 -8.72 -2.89 0.77
CA LYS A 293 -8.82 -1.46 1.10
C LYS A 293 -9.82 -1.10 2.23
N ASN A 294 -10.52 -2.08 2.82
CA ASN A 294 -11.50 -1.91 3.91
C ASN A 294 -10.90 -1.90 5.33
N ILE A 295 -9.57 -1.79 5.47
CA ILE A 295 -8.87 -1.68 6.76
C ILE A 295 -9.16 -0.36 7.50
N GLY A 296 -8.70 -0.26 8.75
CA GLY A 296 -8.77 0.95 9.58
C GLY A 296 -7.84 2.06 9.08
N VAL A 297 -8.31 2.86 8.14
CA VAL A 297 -7.66 4.07 7.64
C VAL A 297 -8.67 5.22 7.53
N THR A 298 -8.21 6.46 7.36
CA THR A 298 -9.07 7.62 7.06
C THR A 298 -9.40 7.69 5.57
N HIS A 299 -10.36 8.53 5.17
CA HIS A 299 -10.65 8.85 3.77
C HIS A 299 -9.40 9.29 3.01
N LEU A 300 -8.58 10.16 3.63
CA LEU A 300 -7.34 10.67 3.06
C LEU A 300 -6.31 9.54 2.92
N THR A 301 -6.00 8.84 4.00
CA THR A 301 -4.98 7.79 3.98
C THR A 301 -5.38 6.60 3.10
N ASN A 302 -6.67 6.30 2.95
CA ASN A 302 -7.15 5.29 2.00
C ASN A 302 -6.62 5.50 0.57
N GLY A 303 -6.41 6.76 0.15
CA GLY A 303 -5.83 7.09 -1.15
C GLY A 303 -4.48 6.40 -1.41
N ALA A 304 -3.69 6.16 -0.35
CA ALA A 304 -2.40 5.47 -0.43
C ALA A 304 -2.50 3.94 -0.24
N PHE A 305 -3.48 3.45 0.52
CA PHE A 305 -3.62 2.03 0.87
C PHE A 305 -4.46 1.22 -0.13
N ARG A 306 -5.20 1.90 -1.03
CA ARG A 306 -6.13 1.26 -1.98
C ARG A 306 -5.51 0.63 -3.23
N LEU A 307 -4.18 0.59 -3.35
CA LEU A 307 -3.55 -0.03 -4.52
C LEU A 307 -3.35 -1.52 -4.33
N HIS A 308 -3.54 -2.28 -5.41
CA HIS A 308 -3.47 -3.73 -5.41
C HIS A 308 -2.26 -4.34 -4.69
N PRO A 309 -1.01 -3.84 -4.82
CA PRO A 309 0.11 -4.40 -4.05
C PRO A 309 -0.06 -4.28 -2.53
N VAL A 310 -0.66 -3.18 -2.06
CA VAL A 310 -0.96 -2.97 -0.64
C VAL A 310 -2.14 -3.84 -0.22
N GLU A 311 -3.19 -3.94 -1.05
CA GLU A 311 -4.34 -4.82 -0.79
C GLU A 311 -3.96 -6.30 -0.73
N TRP A 312 -3.08 -6.77 -1.61
CA TRP A 312 -2.57 -8.14 -1.58
C TRP A 312 -1.77 -8.42 -0.30
N ASN A 313 -0.94 -7.45 0.13
CA ASN A 313 -0.23 -7.55 1.38
C ASN A 313 -1.20 -7.60 2.59
N ILE A 314 -2.25 -6.77 2.60
CA ILE A 314 -3.31 -6.82 3.61
C ILE A 314 -3.99 -8.19 3.64
N GLY A 315 -4.31 -8.76 2.46
CA GLY A 315 -4.91 -10.09 2.36
C GLY A 315 -4.01 -11.20 2.92
N GLU A 316 -2.71 -11.16 2.60
CA GLU A 316 -1.71 -12.09 3.14
C GLU A 316 -1.62 -11.99 4.67
N ALA A 317 -1.52 -10.77 5.19
CA ALA A 317 -1.50 -10.50 6.62
C ALA A 317 -2.79 -10.98 7.32
N ALA A 318 -3.96 -10.69 6.76
CA ALA A 318 -5.24 -11.12 7.30
C ALA A 318 -5.37 -12.64 7.34
N GLY A 319 -4.91 -13.33 6.29
CA GLY A 319 -4.82 -14.80 6.23
C GLY A 319 -3.94 -15.37 7.33
N MET A 320 -2.73 -14.82 7.49
CA MET A 320 -1.79 -15.24 8.53
C MET A 320 -2.36 -15.02 9.95
N ILE A 321 -2.94 -13.85 10.20
CA ILE A 321 -3.57 -13.52 11.49
C ILE A 321 -4.68 -14.52 11.80
N ALA A 322 -5.58 -14.79 10.86
CA ALA A 322 -6.70 -15.72 11.06
C ALA A 322 -6.21 -17.16 11.30
N SER A 323 -5.20 -17.62 10.57
CA SER A 323 -4.62 -18.96 10.75
C SER A 323 -4.05 -19.13 12.16
N LEU A 324 -3.17 -18.20 12.57
CA LEU A 324 -2.55 -18.22 13.89
C LEU A 324 -3.58 -18.06 15.01
N TRP A 325 -4.62 -17.24 14.82
CA TRP A 325 -5.69 -17.09 15.80
C TRP A 325 -6.48 -18.40 15.97
N ILE A 326 -6.77 -19.11 14.87
CA ILE A 326 -7.43 -20.41 14.92
C ILE A 326 -6.57 -21.45 15.67
N GLU A 327 -5.27 -21.47 15.42
CA GLU A 327 -4.31 -22.39 16.06
C GLU A 327 -4.13 -22.11 17.55
N GLN A 328 -3.97 -20.84 17.93
CA GLN A 328 -3.71 -20.42 19.30
C GLN A 328 -4.98 -20.30 20.15
N GLY A 329 -6.17 -20.29 19.51
CA GLY A 329 -7.46 -20.07 20.17
C GLY A 329 -7.66 -18.65 20.71
N SER A 330 -6.74 -17.73 20.44
CA SER A 330 -6.76 -16.33 20.89
C SER A 330 -6.00 -15.44 19.90
N LEU A 331 -6.17 -14.11 20.00
CA LEU A 331 -5.54 -13.16 19.10
C LEU A 331 -4.01 -13.32 19.18
N PRO A 332 -3.30 -13.65 18.08
CA PRO A 332 -1.86 -13.79 18.11
C PRO A 332 -1.19 -12.45 18.41
N ALA A 333 -0.06 -12.49 19.10
CA ALA A 333 0.80 -11.33 19.25
C ALA A 333 1.38 -10.93 17.88
N ALA A 334 1.53 -9.62 17.62
CA ALA A 334 2.10 -9.11 16.37
C ALA A 334 3.47 -9.74 16.06
N ALA A 335 4.32 -9.92 17.07
CA ALA A 335 5.62 -10.58 16.92
C ALA A 335 5.51 -12.00 16.34
N GLY A 336 4.49 -12.77 16.71
CA GLY A 336 4.27 -14.11 16.17
C GLY A 336 3.83 -14.09 14.70
N VAL A 337 2.95 -13.15 14.35
CA VAL A 337 2.50 -12.92 12.96
C VAL A 337 3.66 -12.46 12.08
N GLN A 338 4.46 -11.52 12.57
CA GLN A 338 5.63 -10.97 11.88
C GLN A 338 6.66 -12.04 11.56
N VAL A 339 6.93 -12.98 12.47
CA VAL A 339 7.86 -14.09 12.21
C VAL A 339 7.39 -14.91 11.01
N GLN A 340 6.12 -15.31 10.98
CA GLN A 340 5.58 -16.12 9.89
C GLN A 340 5.57 -15.34 8.57
N LEU A 341 5.12 -14.09 8.57
CA LEU A 341 5.11 -13.24 7.37
C LEU A 341 6.52 -13.03 6.80
N ALA A 342 7.49 -12.69 7.64
CA ALA A 342 8.87 -12.47 7.20
C ALA A 342 9.51 -13.75 6.66
N GLN A 343 9.24 -14.90 7.27
CA GLN A 343 9.68 -16.22 6.76
C GLN A 343 9.03 -16.58 5.42
N SER A 344 7.80 -16.13 5.18
CA SER A 344 7.10 -16.25 3.90
C SER A 344 7.50 -15.18 2.86
N GLY A 345 8.50 -14.34 3.15
CA GLY A 345 8.99 -13.34 2.20
C GLY A 345 8.19 -12.03 2.16
N VAL A 346 7.28 -11.81 3.13
CA VAL A 346 6.52 -10.55 3.23
C VAL A 346 7.39 -9.48 3.87
N PRO A 347 7.64 -8.35 3.19
CA PRO A 347 8.43 -7.27 3.76
C PRO A 347 7.61 -6.51 4.83
N LEU A 348 8.23 -6.30 6.00
CA LEU A 348 7.59 -5.65 7.15
C LEU A 348 8.16 -4.24 7.45
N PHE A 349 9.30 -3.94 6.86
CA PHE A 349 10.03 -2.68 6.97
C PHE A 349 10.48 -2.30 5.55
N TRP A 350 10.53 -1.01 5.22
CA TRP A 350 10.93 -0.62 3.86
C TRP A 350 12.45 -0.63 3.74
N PHE A 351 12.97 -1.54 2.91
CA PHE A 351 14.34 -1.53 2.44
C PHE A 351 14.35 -1.54 0.91
N ASP A 352 15.37 -0.95 0.29
CA ASP A 352 15.49 -0.82 -1.18
C ASP A 352 16.58 -1.71 -1.81
N ASP A 353 17.33 -2.47 -0.99
CA ASP A 353 18.49 -3.27 -1.41
C ASP A 353 18.44 -4.73 -0.94
N ILE A 354 17.33 -5.20 -0.37
CA ILE A 354 17.14 -6.60 0.06
C ILE A 354 15.80 -7.16 -0.40
N GLY A 355 15.85 -8.29 -1.11
CA GLY A 355 14.69 -9.04 -1.58
C GLY A 355 14.40 -10.30 -0.75
N PRO A 356 13.22 -10.91 -0.93
CA PRO A 356 12.77 -12.08 -0.16
C PRO A 356 13.67 -13.33 -0.32
N ASP A 357 14.40 -13.44 -1.43
CA ASP A 357 15.32 -14.55 -1.69
C ASP A 357 16.63 -14.47 -0.88
N HIS A 358 16.89 -13.35 -0.20
CA HIS A 358 18.08 -13.20 0.63
C HIS A 358 17.96 -14.03 1.93
N PRO A 359 18.96 -14.84 2.32
CA PRO A 359 18.85 -15.74 3.48
C PRO A 359 18.59 -15.01 4.81
N ALA A 360 19.11 -13.79 4.95
CA ALA A 360 18.87 -12.95 6.12
C ALA A 360 17.64 -12.02 5.99
N PHE A 361 16.79 -12.19 4.97
CA PHE A 361 15.62 -11.34 4.77
C PHE A 361 14.76 -11.29 6.03
N ALA A 362 14.32 -12.45 6.53
CA ALA A 362 13.42 -12.51 7.67
C ALA A 362 14.04 -11.89 8.94
N SER A 363 15.30 -12.23 9.23
CA SER A 363 16.00 -11.74 10.42
C SER A 363 16.21 -10.22 10.38
N ILE A 364 16.55 -9.66 9.22
CA ILE A 364 16.74 -8.22 9.02
C ILE A 364 15.42 -7.46 9.22
N HIS A 365 14.33 -7.91 8.60
CA HIS A 365 13.01 -7.27 8.77
C HIS A 365 12.52 -7.30 10.22
N LEU A 366 12.69 -8.45 10.90
CA LEU A 366 12.30 -8.60 12.31
C LEU A 366 13.14 -7.70 13.23
N ALA A 367 14.45 -7.64 13.01
CA ALA A 367 15.34 -6.77 13.77
C ALA A 367 15.02 -5.28 13.53
N ALA A 368 14.70 -4.90 12.29
CA ALA A 368 14.38 -3.52 11.93
C ALA A 368 13.11 -3.01 12.62
N ILE A 369 12.04 -3.82 12.64
CA ILE A 369 10.80 -3.46 13.36
C ILE A 369 11.03 -3.31 14.85
N ARG A 370 11.85 -4.18 15.44
CA ARG A 370 12.18 -4.14 16.88
C ARG A 370 13.16 -3.01 17.23
N GLY A 371 13.63 -2.23 16.25
CA GLY A 371 14.65 -1.21 16.48
C GLY A 371 16.01 -1.80 16.90
N THR A 372 16.24 -3.08 16.64
CA THR A 372 17.50 -3.80 16.93
C THR A 372 18.29 -4.08 15.65
N TYR A 373 18.10 -3.23 14.65
CA TYR A 373 18.89 -3.19 13.43
C TYR A 373 19.46 -1.78 13.31
N PRO A 374 20.69 -1.59 12.85
CA PRO A 374 21.22 -0.26 12.52
C PRO A 374 20.79 0.10 11.08
N PRO A 375 19.65 0.79 10.85
CA PRO A 375 19.37 1.28 9.52
C PRO A 375 20.40 2.34 9.15
N ASP A 376 20.65 2.51 7.85
CA ASP A 376 21.27 3.73 7.37
C ASP A 376 20.41 4.94 7.83
N ALA A 377 21.04 5.94 8.45
CA ALA A 377 20.36 7.15 8.92
C ALA A 377 19.94 8.06 7.76
N ILE A 378 20.54 7.87 6.57
CA ILE A 378 20.32 8.71 5.38
C ILE A 378 19.42 7.99 4.37
N GLY A 379 19.62 6.68 4.17
CA GLY A 379 18.90 5.85 3.21
C GLY A 379 17.95 4.81 3.82
N LEU A 380 17.33 4.01 2.96
CA LEU A 380 16.57 2.80 3.34
C LEU A 380 17.32 1.54 2.93
N HIS A 381 18.66 1.59 2.97
CA HIS A 381 19.51 0.44 2.69
C HIS A 381 19.64 -0.45 3.93
N ALA A 382 19.34 -1.75 3.79
CA ALA A 382 19.67 -2.75 4.77
C ALA A 382 21.21 -2.92 4.85
N SER A 383 21.87 -3.01 3.69
CA SER A 383 23.32 -3.23 3.59
C SER A 383 23.79 -4.48 4.36
N PRO A 384 23.27 -5.67 4.04
CA PRO A 384 23.43 -6.88 4.85
C PRO A 384 24.90 -7.29 5.09
N SER A 385 25.79 -7.04 4.13
CA SER A 385 27.20 -7.42 4.17
C SER A 385 28.12 -6.39 4.85
N VAL A 386 27.63 -5.19 5.15
CA VAL A 386 28.43 -4.12 5.75
C VAL A 386 28.76 -4.48 7.22
N PRO A 387 30.04 -4.34 7.65
CA PRO A 387 30.41 -4.50 9.05
C PRO A 387 29.71 -3.48 9.95
N VAL A 388 29.25 -3.95 11.11
CA VAL A 388 28.67 -3.11 12.16
C VAL A 388 29.80 -2.41 12.93
N THR A 389 29.60 -1.15 13.28
CA THR A 389 30.47 -0.39 14.19
C THR A 389 30.18 -0.71 15.66
N ARG A 390 31.13 -0.46 16.55
CA ARG A 390 30.87 -0.64 18.00
C ARG A 390 29.75 0.26 18.53
N ALA A 391 29.58 1.45 17.98
CA ALA A 391 28.46 2.34 18.29
C ALA A 391 27.10 1.74 17.90
N GLU A 392 26.96 1.28 16.66
CA GLU A 392 25.74 0.61 16.17
C GLU A 392 25.43 -0.64 17.01
N ALA A 393 26.45 -1.42 17.38
CA ALA A 393 26.30 -2.57 18.26
C ALA A 393 25.84 -2.19 19.67
N ALA A 394 26.32 -1.07 20.23
CA ALA A 394 25.87 -0.56 21.52
C ALA A 394 24.40 -0.14 21.50
N VAL A 395 23.99 0.63 20.47
CA VAL A 395 22.58 1.04 20.25
C VAL A 395 21.70 -0.19 20.14
N THR A 396 22.07 -1.12 19.27
CA THR A 396 21.31 -2.33 19.01
C THR A 396 21.18 -3.22 20.25
N LEU A 397 22.26 -3.39 21.03
CA LEU A 397 22.25 -4.17 22.27
C LEU A 397 21.35 -3.51 23.33
N SER A 398 21.42 -2.18 23.46
CA SER A 398 20.56 -1.46 24.40
C SER A 398 19.07 -1.61 24.03
N ALA A 399 18.74 -1.52 22.75
CA ALA A 399 17.39 -1.72 22.22
C ALA A 399 16.90 -3.16 22.45
N PHE A 400 17.76 -4.17 22.29
CA PHE A 400 17.43 -5.56 22.59
C PHE A 400 17.00 -5.77 24.05
N TYR A 401 17.58 -5.01 24.99
CA TYR A 401 17.17 -4.99 26.40
C TYR A 401 16.09 -3.93 26.72
N GLY A 402 15.39 -3.41 25.71
CA GLY A 402 14.26 -2.49 25.85
C GLY A 402 14.63 -1.01 26.05
N ASN A 403 15.90 -0.64 25.84
CA ASN A 403 16.37 0.74 25.95
C ASN A 403 16.62 1.33 24.56
N HIS A 404 15.61 1.96 23.97
CA HIS A 404 15.74 2.66 22.70
C HIS A 404 16.37 4.05 22.93
N LEU A 405 17.69 4.12 22.78
CA LEU A 405 18.50 5.29 23.11
C LEU A 405 19.21 5.83 21.87
N ASP A 406 19.55 7.13 21.90
CA ASP A 406 20.51 7.68 20.94
C ASP A 406 21.90 7.05 21.15
N GLU A 407 22.77 7.23 20.16
CA GLU A 407 24.09 6.61 20.14
C GLU A 407 24.90 6.89 21.41
N LYS A 408 24.93 8.15 21.85
CA LYS A 408 25.71 8.57 23.02
C LYS A 408 25.17 7.92 24.29
N ALA A 409 23.87 7.98 24.51
CA ALA A 409 23.22 7.40 25.68
C ALA A 409 23.33 5.88 25.70
N ALA A 410 23.27 5.23 24.54
CA ALA A 410 23.49 3.78 24.42
C ALA A 410 24.93 3.40 24.79
N ILE A 411 25.93 4.10 24.25
CA ILE A 411 27.35 3.87 24.59
C ILE A 411 27.57 4.06 26.10
N ASP A 412 27.08 5.14 26.68
CA ASP A 412 27.20 5.40 28.12
C ASP A 412 26.53 4.29 28.96
N LEU A 413 25.40 3.75 28.51
CA LEU A 413 24.72 2.66 29.20
C LEU A 413 25.56 1.37 29.15
N VAL A 414 25.96 0.92 27.96
CA VAL A 414 26.70 -0.35 27.82
C VAL A 414 28.06 -0.32 28.53
N LEU A 415 28.70 0.86 28.59
CA LEU A 415 29.95 1.05 29.31
C LEU A 415 29.75 1.06 30.83
N ARG A 416 28.74 1.79 31.33
CA ARG A 416 28.44 1.84 32.79
C ARG A 416 28.12 0.45 33.35
N HIS A 417 27.43 -0.38 32.57
CA HIS A 417 27.11 -1.74 32.98
C HIS A 417 28.19 -2.77 32.61
N GLY A 418 29.26 -2.36 31.92
CA GLY A 418 30.33 -3.25 31.50
C GLY A 418 29.88 -4.33 30.50
N TRP A 419 28.82 -4.08 29.74
CA TRP A 419 28.29 -4.98 28.71
C TRP A 419 29.20 -5.03 27.48
N MET A 420 29.97 -3.97 27.23
CA MET A 420 30.96 -3.94 26.17
C MET A 420 32.38 -3.83 26.71
N ALA A 421 33.31 -4.54 26.07
CA ALA A 421 34.72 -4.45 26.35
C ALA A 421 35.27 -3.08 25.91
N THR A 422 36.07 -2.44 26.76
CA THR A 422 36.90 -1.29 26.39
C THR A 422 38.29 -1.78 26.01
N ASP A 423 39.08 -0.93 25.35
CA ASP A 423 40.48 -1.24 25.09
C ASP A 423 41.30 -1.31 26.41
N HIS A 424 42.59 -1.64 26.29
CA HIS A 424 43.54 -1.73 27.42
C HIS A 424 43.75 -0.41 28.19
N ARG A 425 43.25 0.73 27.66
CA ARG A 425 43.29 2.05 28.30
C ARG A 425 41.93 2.48 28.84
N ASN A 426 40.94 1.58 28.85
CA ASN A 426 39.54 1.86 29.15
C ASN A 426 38.89 2.88 28.20
N TRP A 427 39.37 2.98 26.97
CA TRP A 427 38.75 3.77 25.90
C TRP A 427 37.81 2.91 25.05
N PHE A 428 36.70 3.53 24.66
CA PHE A 428 35.74 2.97 23.74
C PHE A 428 35.87 3.71 22.41
N HIS A 429 36.26 2.99 21.36
CA HIS A 429 36.29 3.54 20.00
C HIS A 429 34.97 3.20 19.30
N PRO A 430 34.07 4.17 19.08
CA PRO A 430 32.74 3.91 18.51
C PRO A 430 32.78 3.44 17.05
N ASP A 431 33.70 4.00 16.26
CA ASP A 431 33.71 3.86 14.80
C ASP A 431 34.46 2.63 14.28
N VAL A 432 35.14 1.87 15.15
CA VAL A 432 35.86 0.67 14.71
C VAL A 432 34.89 -0.51 14.54
N PRO A 433 35.22 -1.48 13.69
CA PRO A 433 34.37 -2.64 13.46
C PRO A 433 34.12 -3.43 14.76
N PHE A 434 32.87 -3.86 14.93
CA PHE A 434 32.43 -4.69 16.04
C PHE A 434 32.79 -6.16 15.84
N TYR A 435 33.25 -6.79 16.91
CA TYR A 435 33.51 -8.23 17.01
C TYR A 435 32.66 -8.83 18.12
N TRP A 436 32.25 -10.10 18.00
CA TRP A 436 31.45 -10.75 19.05
C TRP A 436 32.09 -10.72 20.45
N THR A 437 33.42 -10.72 20.52
CA THR A 437 34.18 -10.60 21.77
C THR A 437 34.07 -9.23 22.44
N ASP A 438 33.62 -8.20 21.73
CA ASP A 438 33.33 -6.90 22.32
C ASP A 438 32.11 -6.97 23.25
N TRP A 439 31.16 -7.87 23.04
CA TRP A 439 30.07 -8.11 23.97
C TRP A 439 30.51 -9.05 25.10
N ARG A 440 30.44 -8.53 26.33
CA ARG A 440 30.76 -9.28 27.55
C ARG A 440 29.52 -10.02 28.01
N GLU A 441 29.25 -11.16 27.38
CA GLU A 441 28.02 -11.93 27.61
C GLU A 441 27.82 -12.35 29.08
N ASP A 442 28.89 -12.52 29.85
CA ASP A 442 28.85 -12.81 31.29
C ASP A 442 28.32 -11.63 32.14
N LYS A 443 28.22 -10.44 31.55
CA LYS A 443 27.74 -9.20 32.20
C LYS A 443 26.36 -8.76 31.72
N LEU A 444 25.78 -9.44 30.74
CA LEU A 444 24.50 -9.06 30.17
C LEU A 444 23.32 -9.40 31.11
N PRO A 445 22.20 -8.63 31.08
CA PRO A 445 21.04 -8.87 31.93
C PRO A 445 20.39 -10.24 31.72
N SER A 446 20.44 -10.76 30.49
CA SER A 446 20.05 -12.12 30.14
C SER A 446 20.87 -12.61 28.96
N PRO A 447 21.05 -13.94 28.80
CA PRO A 447 21.77 -14.51 27.67
C PRO A 447 21.20 -14.04 26.33
N LEU A 448 22.09 -13.85 25.36
CA LEU A 448 21.73 -13.66 23.96
C LEU A 448 21.42 -15.01 23.31
N PRO A 449 20.76 -15.01 22.14
CA PRO A 449 20.66 -16.21 21.32
C PRO A 449 22.02 -16.80 20.99
N PRO A 450 22.10 -18.14 20.87
CA PRO A 450 23.32 -18.80 20.44
C PRO A 450 23.71 -18.34 19.03
N LEU A 451 25.01 -18.22 18.80
CA LEU A 451 25.54 -17.94 17.46
C LEU A 451 25.26 -19.13 16.55
N VAL A 452 24.68 -18.85 15.37
CA VAL A 452 24.45 -19.87 14.33
C VAL A 452 25.75 -20.19 13.59
N SER A 453 26.69 -19.24 13.48
CA SER A 453 28.01 -19.45 12.91
C SER A 453 29.12 -18.79 13.73
N HIS A 454 30.25 -19.49 13.88
CA HIS A 454 31.46 -18.97 14.53
C HIS A 454 32.44 -18.52 13.46
N ARG A 455 32.23 -17.33 12.92
CA ARG A 455 33.18 -16.69 11.99
C ARG A 455 34.18 -15.84 12.76
N THR A 456 35.44 -15.87 12.32
CA THR A 456 36.47 -14.93 12.74
C THR A 456 36.44 -13.70 11.84
N GLY A 457 36.21 -12.51 12.40
CA GLY A 457 36.19 -11.25 11.66
C GLY A 457 35.17 -10.24 12.21
N PRO A 458 35.10 -9.04 11.60
CA PRO A 458 34.04 -8.07 11.87
C PRO A 458 32.66 -8.66 11.61
N VAL A 459 31.70 -8.35 12.48
CA VAL A 459 30.32 -8.80 12.39
C VAL A 459 29.57 -7.98 11.35
N SER A 460 28.90 -8.63 10.40
CA SER A 460 28.04 -7.94 9.42
C SER A 460 26.67 -7.60 10.01
N ARG A 461 25.95 -6.68 9.36
CA ARG A 461 24.56 -6.35 9.73
C ARG A 461 23.62 -7.56 9.66
N SER A 462 23.79 -8.44 8.66
CA SER A 462 23.00 -9.67 8.56
C SER A 462 23.28 -10.64 9.71
N GLU A 463 24.55 -10.84 10.08
CA GLU A 463 24.94 -11.70 11.20
C GLU A 463 24.40 -11.15 12.53
N LEU A 464 24.41 -9.82 12.71
CA LEU A 464 23.80 -9.16 13.86
C LEU A 464 22.29 -9.37 13.92
N ALA A 465 21.61 -9.16 12.79
CA ALA A 465 20.18 -9.37 12.70
C ALA A 465 19.80 -10.83 12.98
N GLU A 466 20.52 -11.79 12.41
CA GLU A 466 20.31 -13.22 12.68
C GLU A 466 20.46 -13.54 14.17
N ARG A 467 21.49 -12.99 14.83
CA ARG A 467 21.70 -13.21 16.27
C ARG A 467 20.61 -12.62 17.15
N LEU A 468 20.05 -11.47 16.80
CA LEU A 468 19.09 -10.78 17.68
C LEU A 468 17.63 -11.06 17.34
N SER A 469 17.34 -11.46 16.11
CA SER A 469 16.02 -11.93 15.70
C SER A 469 15.71 -13.34 16.23
N SER A 470 16.76 -14.13 16.49
CA SER A 470 16.68 -15.53 16.94
C SER A 470 16.37 -15.70 18.43
N THR A 471 15.36 -15.04 19.02
CA THR A 471 14.71 -15.49 20.29
C THR A 471 13.41 -14.70 20.55
N ARG A 472 12.42 -15.14 21.34
CA ARG A 472 12.21 -16.35 22.17
C ARG A 472 10.93 -17.05 21.67
N HIS A 473 10.90 -18.39 21.62
CA HIS A 473 9.63 -19.13 21.59
C HIS A 473 8.87 -18.95 22.91
#